data_AF-W7MIM5-F1
#
_entry.id   AF-W7MIM5-F1
#
_cell.length_a   1.000
_cell.length_b   1.000
_cell.length_c   1.000
_cell.angle_alpha   90.00
_cell.angle_beta   90.00
_cell.angle_gamma   90.00
#
_symmetry.space_group_name_H-M   'P 1'
#
loop_
_entity.id
_entity.type
_entity.pdbx_description
1 polymer ?
#
loop_
_entity_poly.entity_id
_entity_poly.type
_entity_poly.pdbx_seq_one_letter_code
_entity_poly.pdbx_strand_id
1 'polypeptide(L)'
;MFESATPIFTPVKHRLRPRRRGEKTRQGFQYGTDDTLIRVNPWPAGPLGKNAIKAQYSAFEKSEASIYKHVDEDTAQAQVSLNGTLQLDSFEAYFKLYDGQWQKSVPDGLAAGVLRNAKSDLSFSMERLSVHPESLRRVKPDERVALRVDDKIARKITTKTQRALQKEGRLFIVDHSTLANLTLTKGRYGGACEALFFIHPVSQDFLPLAIRPNNGSPLVYTPLDEENDWTLAKILLNMNDVWHNQWYHLSAVHVTSDLVYMSATRSFSDMHPVWGLMRRVAVNSFAYRVGASETLVNPGGEIEKNFAWNGDQAIDYSKQLWKSECAPWQANYLETKLTRRGLINCDYGPKLKSFPYYEDASVIFGALRTFITAYVDAYYSSDDAITADKELVAWFHEAARAADIVDFPASISSKRELVDVLSHHAYLISILHGSLNSNSLVHYSAVLPMHPFSLYRPLPKEKGVSSLVPFLPDLEASIQQIALVASFNQAPIADTSDSLRFLFNDTEFHSHINNKARIAAKVYSATLSKFSKEVKGRKLGPDGCSQGMPFVWNVFDPSTAPGIMAA
;
A
#
# COMPACT_ATOMS: atom_id res chain seq x y z
N MET A 1 40.79 -18.34 -19.41
CA MET A 1 39.98 -19.57 -19.49
C MET A 1 39.42 -19.84 -18.10
N PHE A 2 38.21 -19.39 -17.83
CA PHE A 2 37.44 -19.83 -16.67
C PHE A 2 36.21 -20.51 -17.26
N GLU A 3 36.14 -21.83 -17.10
CA GLU A 3 35.00 -22.63 -17.53
C GLU A 3 33.74 -22.20 -16.80
N SER A 4 32.70 -22.00 -17.60
CA SER A 4 31.33 -21.75 -17.19
C SER A 4 30.74 -23.00 -16.55
N ALA A 5 30.63 -23.00 -15.23
CA ALA A 5 29.68 -23.83 -14.51
C ALA A 5 29.00 -22.97 -13.46
N THR A 6 27.84 -22.41 -13.82
CA THR A 6 26.99 -21.66 -12.90
C THR A 6 26.48 -22.61 -11.81
N PRO A 7 26.84 -22.42 -10.52
CA PRO A 7 26.44 -23.36 -9.49
C PRO A 7 24.94 -23.23 -9.20
N ILE A 8 24.25 -24.38 -9.19
CA ILE A 8 22.83 -24.50 -8.84
C ILE A 8 22.68 -24.37 -7.32
N PHE A 9 21.71 -23.61 -6.82
CA PHE A 9 21.36 -23.56 -5.40
C PHE A 9 21.03 -24.99 -4.90
N THR A 10 21.91 -25.61 -4.12
CA THR A 10 21.70 -26.96 -3.58
C THR A 10 21.89 -26.93 -2.05
N PRO A 11 20.87 -27.31 -1.25
CA PRO A 11 20.95 -27.20 0.21
C PRO A 11 21.93 -28.19 0.88
N VAL A 12 22.37 -29.25 0.20
CA VAL A 12 22.81 -30.48 0.92
C VAL A 12 24.30 -30.83 0.77
N LYS A 13 25.14 -30.11 0.00
CA LYS A 13 26.51 -30.58 -0.30
C LYS A 13 27.67 -29.58 -0.15
N HIS A 14 27.64 -28.67 0.82
CA HIS A 14 28.86 -27.95 1.22
C HIS A 14 29.22 -28.13 2.70
N ARG A 15 29.92 -29.25 2.96
CA ARG A 15 30.65 -29.46 4.22
C ARG A 15 31.83 -28.47 4.29
N LEU A 16 31.83 -27.62 5.33
CA LEU A 16 32.96 -26.90 5.95
C LEU A 16 33.32 -25.44 5.53
N ARG A 17 32.73 -24.81 4.50
CA ARG A 17 33.01 -23.39 4.14
C ARG A 17 31.97 -22.30 4.53
N PRO A 18 30.68 -22.58 4.81
CA PRO A 18 29.67 -21.53 5.06
C PRO A 18 29.87 -20.69 6.34
N ARG A 19 30.33 -21.31 7.45
CA ARG A 19 30.43 -20.63 8.76
C ARG A 19 31.36 -19.40 8.77
N ARG A 20 32.57 -19.53 8.21
CA ARG A 20 33.53 -18.40 8.14
C ARG A 20 33.05 -17.26 7.25
N ARG A 21 32.23 -17.57 6.22
CA ARG A 21 31.68 -16.55 5.31
C ARG A 21 30.52 -15.82 5.97
N GLY A 22 29.61 -16.54 6.64
CA GLY A 22 28.53 -15.94 7.43
C GLY A 22 29.05 -15.04 8.56
N GLU A 23 30.13 -15.43 9.25
CA GLU A 23 30.79 -14.58 10.26
C GLU A 23 31.37 -13.29 9.66
N LYS A 24 32.02 -13.34 8.49
CA LYS A 24 32.48 -12.14 7.78
C LYS A 24 31.34 -11.24 7.35
N THR A 25 30.24 -11.81 6.83
CA THR A 25 29.05 -11.02 6.47
C THR A 25 28.47 -10.34 7.71
N ARG A 26 28.33 -11.04 8.84
CA ARG A 26 27.83 -10.44 10.10
C ARG A 26 28.74 -9.35 10.67
N GLN A 27 30.06 -9.46 10.48
CA GLN A 27 31.01 -8.43 10.89
C GLN A 27 30.92 -7.19 10.01
N GLY A 28 30.75 -7.37 8.70
CA GLY A 28 30.71 -6.26 7.73
C GLY A 28 29.32 -5.65 7.50
N PHE A 29 28.24 -6.39 7.75
CA PHE A 29 26.85 -5.98 7.62
C PHE A 29 26.20 -6.02 9.01
N GLN A 30 26.12 -4.87 9.66
CA GLN A 30 25.70 -4.73 11.06
C GLN A 30 24.30 -4.10 11.15
N TYR A 31 23.61 -4.30 12.27
CA TYR A 31 22.49 -3.44 12.64
C TYR A 31 23.07 -2.18 13.27
N GLY A 32 22.78 -1.02 12.69
CA GLY A 32 23.19 0.27 13.23
C GLY A 32 22.01 1.23 13.38
N THR A 33 22.35 2.46 13.73
CA THR A 33 21.41 3.57 13.75
C THR A 33 21.06 3.94 12.31
N ASP A 34 19.77 4.19 12.08
CA ASP A 34 19.28 4.73 10.82
C ASP A 34 19.83 6.13 10.57
N ASP A 35 20.66 6.25 9.52
CA ASP A 35 21.26 7.49 9.06
C ASP A 35 20.38 8.23 8.04
N THR A 36 19.23 7.66 7.68
CA THR A 36 18.16 8.36 6.93
C THR A 36 17.34 9.28 7.85
N LEU A 37 16.37 10.00 7.28
CA LEU A 37 15.43 10.82 8.05
C LEU A 37 14.32 9.99 8.71
N ILE A 38 14.06 8.76 8.25
CA ILE A 38 12.92 7.93 8.65
C ILE A 38 12.99 7.47 10.12
N ARG A 39 14.13 6.91 10.53
CA ARG A 39 14.50 6.59 11.92
C ARG A 39 13.48 5.78 12.70
N VAL A 40 12.90 4.75 12.08
CA VAL A 40 11.88 3.87 12.71
C VAL A 40 12.51 2.64 13.38
N ASN A 41 13.44 1.97 12.71
CA ASN A 41 14.02 0.68 13.11
C ASN A 41 15.54 0.65 12.85
N PRO A 42 16.27 -0.41 13.28
CA PRO A 42 17.67 -0.58 12.93
C PRO A 42 17.91 -0.55 11.40
N TRP A 43 19.09 -0.09 11.01
CA TRP A 43 19.45 0.16 9.61
C TRP A 43 20.80 -0.49 9.23
N PRO A 44 21.07 -0.83 7.96
CA PRO A 44 22.33 -1.45 7.57
C PRO A 44 23.54 -0.57 7.87
N ALA A 45 24.47 -1.12 8.65
CA ALA A 45 25.72 -0.48 9.02
C ALA A 45 26.93 -1.36 8.69
N GLY A 46 28.12 -0.85 8.98
CA GLY A 46 29.39 -1.47 8.59
C GLY A 46 29.70 -1.36 7.08
N PRO A 47 30.91 -1.77 6.64
CA PRO A 47 31.32 -1.59 5.25
C PRO A 47 30.42 -2.29 4.23
N LEU A 48 29.92 -3.49 4.52
CA LEU A 48 29.04 -4.22 3.60
C LEU A 48 27.62 -3.65 3.61
N GLY A 49 27.11 -3.22 4.77
CA GLY A 49 25.80 -2.56 4.86
C GLY A 49 25.76 -1.27 4.05
N LYS A 50 26.76 -0.39 4.24
CA LYS A 50 26.88 0.87 3.48
C LYS A 50 27.03 0.64 1.97
N ASN A 51 27.81 -0.37 1.58
CA ASN A 51 27.94 -0.73 0.16
C ASN A 51 26.62 -1.26 -0.42
N ALA A 52 25.85 -2.04 0.33
CA ALA A 52 24.54 -2.54 -0.10
C ALA A 52 23.54 -1.41 -0.30
N ILE A 53 23.46 -0.46 0.64
CA ILE A 53 22.61 0.74 0.52
C ILE A 53 22.97 1.51 -0.75
N LYS A 54 24.26 1.84 -0.94
CA LYS A 54 24.73 2.57 -2.12
C LYS A 54 24.40 1.84 -3.42
N ALA A 55 24.66 0.53 -3.49
CA ALA A 55 24.42 -0.25 -4.69
C ALA A 55 22.92 -0.32 -5.05
N GLN A 56 22.05 -0.53 -4.05
CA GLN A 56 20.61 -0.55 -4.26
C GLN A 56 20.06 0.81 -4.66
N TYR A 57 20.54 1.90 -4.02
CA TYR A 57 20.10 3.25 -4.38
C TYR A 57 20.53 3.63 -5.81
N SER A 58 21.77 3.35 -6.21
CA SER A 58 22.20 3.59 -7.59
C SER A 58 21.45 2.74 -8.63
N ALA A 59 21.01 1.53 -8.26
CA ALA A 59 20.17 0.70 -9.13
C ALA A 59 18.75 1.28 -9.26
N PHE A 60 18.19 1.79 -8.17
CA PHE A 60 16.91 2.50 -8.13
C PHE A 60 16.95 3.79 -8.96
N GLU A 61 17.95 4.66 -8.79
CA GLU A 61 18.07 5.89 -9.58
C GLU A 61 18.06 5.59 -11.09
N LYS A 62 18.69 4.47 -11.49
CA LYS A 62 18.70 4.02 -12.88
C LYS A 62 17.33 3.48 -13.34
N SER A 63 16.57 2.79 -12.50
CA SER A 63 15.22 2.30 -12.87
C SER A 63 14.23 3.46 -13.02
N GLU A 64 14.27 4.43 -12.10
CA GLU A 64 13.30 5.53 -12.08
C GLU A 64 13.60 6.65 -13.08
N ALA A 65 14.81 6.73 -13.63
CA ALA A 65 15.22 7.82 -14.52
C ALA A 65 14.27 8.06 -15.70
N SER A 66 13.71 7.00 -16.28
CA SER A 66 12.75 7.12 -17.39
C SER A 66 11.37 7.63 -16.93
N ILE A 67 10.96 7.26 -15.72
CA ILE A 67 9.69 7.68 -15.12
C ILE A 67 9.75 9.18 -14.83
N TYR A 68 10.79 9.64 -14.14
CA TYR A 68 10.98 11.06 -13.85
C TYR A 68 11.06 11.92 -15.11
N LYS A 69 11.76 11.44 -16.14
CA LYS A 69 11.79 12.11 -17.43
C LYS A 69 10.39 12.28 -18.04
N HIS A 70 9.56 11.24 -18.02
CA HIS A 70 8.19 11.33 -18.55
C HIS A 70 7.33 12.29 -17.73
N VAL A 71 7.47 12.28 -16.40
CA VAL A 71 6.75 13.20 -15.52
C VAL A 71 7.16 14.65 -15.77
N ASP A 72 8.45 14.94 -15.94
CA ASP A 72 8.94 16.29 -16.25
C ASP A 72 8.37 16.79 -17.59
N GLU A 73 8.38 15.93 -18.61
CA GLU A 73 7.84 16.25 -19.94
C GLU A 73 6.33 16.51 -19.89
N ASP A 74 5.56 15.66 -19.20
CA ASP A 74 4.11 15.82 -19.05
C ASP A 74 3.75 17.03 -18.18
N THR A 75 4.54 17.31 -17.13
CA THR A 75 4.36 18.49 -16.26
C THR A 75 4.57 19.77 -17.06
N ALA A 76 5.63 19.85 -17.86
CA ALA A 76 5.87 20.99 -18.73
C ALA A 76 4.74 21.18 -19.75
N GLN A 77 4.23 20.09 -20.34
CA GLN A 77 3.09 20.12 -21.25
C GLN A 77 1.81 20.62 -20.54
N ALA A 78 1.51 20.11 -19.35
CA ALA A 78 0.34 20.53 -18.56
C ALA A 78 0.43 22.01 -18.21
N GLN A 79 1.60 22.49 -17.77
CA GLN A 79 1.84 23.90 -17.45
C GLN A 79 1.58 24.79 -18.67
N VAL A 80 2.07 24.42 -19.85
CA VAL A 80 1.89 25.22 -21.08
C VAL A 80 0.45 25.18 -21.58
N SER A 81 -0.19 24.00 -21.57
CA SER A 81 -1.51 23.82 -22.17
C SER A 81 -2.67 24.28 -21.30
N LEU A 82 -2.51 24.24 -19.97
CA LEU A 82 -3.57 24.58 -19.02
C LEU A 82 -3.44 26.00 -18.47
N ASN A 83 -2.22 26.54 -18.33
CA ASN A 83 -2.05 27.87 -17.77
C ASN A 83 -2.66 28.95 -18.68
N GLY A 84 -3.41 29.88 -18.08
CA GLY A 84 -4.19 30.90 -18.80
C GLY A 84 -5.41 30.37 -19.58
N THR A 85 -5.57 29.05 -19.69
CA THR A 85 -6.66 28.41 -20.47
C THR A 85 -7.69 27.72 -19.58
N LEU A 86 -7.25 27.07 -18.50
CA LEU A 86 -8.11 26.41 -17.52
C LEU A 86 -8.31 27.27 -16.28
N GLN A 87 -9.57 27.56 -15.96
CA GLN A 87 -9.97 28.14 -14.69
C GLN A 87 -10.64 27.05 -13.84
N LEU A 88 -10.13 26.82 -12.63
CA LEU A 88 -10.68 25.83 -11.70
C LEU A 88 -11.80 26.47 -10.86
N ASP A 89 -12.90 26.85 -11.53
CA ASP A 89 -14.03 27.60 -10.96
C ASP A 89 -15.21 26.71 -10.52
N SER A 90 -15.11 25.40 -10.73
CA SER A 90 -16.09 24.39 -10.39
C SER A 90 -15.43 23.06 -10.08
N PHE A 91 -16.17 22.12 -9.49
CA PHE A 91 -15.66 20.77 -9.21
C PHE A 91 -15.31 20.05 -10.52
N GLU A 92 -16.15 20.16 -11.54
CA GLU A 92 -15.99 19.50 -12.83
C GLU A 92 -14.85 20.10 -13.67
N ALA A 93 -14.45 21.36 -13.42
CA ALA A 93 -13.28 21.96 -14.07
C ALA A 93 -11.99 21.17 -13.81
N TYR A 94 -11.85 20.52 -12.64
CA TYR A 94 -10.70 19.68 -12.31
C TYR A 94 -10.58 18.46 -13.22
N PHE A 95 -11.64 18.03 -13.90
CA PHE A 95 -11.56 16.89 -14.82
C PHE A 95 -10.65 17.20 -16.02
N LYS A 96 -10.49 18.48 -16.38
CA LYS A 96 -9.60 18.93 -17.45
C LYS A 96 -8.11 18.82 -17.10
N LEU A 97 -7.77 18.60 -15.83
CA LEU A 97 -6.40 18.27 -15.43
C LEU A 97 -5.92 16.91 -15.99
N TYR A 98 -6.86 16.06 -16.42
CA TYR A 98 -6.58 14.70 -16.92
C TYR A 98 -6.88 14.52 -18.41
N ASP A 99 -7.65 15.42 -19.03
CA ASP A 99 -8.11 15.30 -20.42
C ASP A 99 -6.97 15.56 -21.41
N GLY A 100 -6.44 14.50 -22.02
CA GLY A 100 -5.31 14.58 -22.95
C GLY A 100 -3.97 14.95 -22.30
N GLN A 101 -3.88 14.88 -20.97
CA GLN A 101 -2.69 15.17 -20.18
C GLN A 101 -2.02 13.87 -19.69
N TRP A 102 -0.78 13.98 -19.20
CA TRP A 102 -0.06 12.88 -18.54
C TRP A 102 0.13 11.61 -19.39
N GLN A 103 0.16 11.74 -20.72
CA GLN A 103 0.12 10.60 -21.63
C GLN A 103 1.39 9.73 -21.60
N LYS A 104 2.51 10.26 -21.14
CA LYS A 104 3.78 9.51 -21.05
C LYS A 104 3.95 8.83 -19.70
N SER A 105 3.57 9.53 -18.64
CA SER A 105 3.68 9.09 -17.25
C SER A 105 2.50 8.21 -16.82
N VAL A 106 1.30 8.45 -17.37
CA VAL A 106 0.05 7.74 -17.05
C VAL A 106 -0.67 7.34 -18.35
N PRO A 107 -0.07 6.47 -19.19
CA PRO A 107 -0.56 6.16 -20.53
C PRO A 107 -1.96 5.52 -20.55
N ASP A 108 -2.34 4.80 -19.50
CA ASP A 108 -3.65 4.17 -19.38
C ASP A 108 -4.77 5.14 -18.95
N GLY A 109 -4.39 6.36 -18.53
CA GLY A 109 -5.32 7.35 -17.99
C GLY A 109 -6.10 6.86 -16.77
N LEU A 110 -7.21 7.54 -16.45
CA LEU A 110 -8.06 7.16 -15.32
C LEU A 110 -9.10 6.12 -15.74
N ALA A 111 -9.32 5.13 -14.89
CA ALA A 111 -10.33 4.10 -15.14
C ALA A 111 -11.75 4.67 -15.15
N ALA A 112 -12.66 4.00 -15.87
CA ALA A 112 -14.05 4.44 -16.00
C ALA A 112 -14.73 4.60 -14.63
N GLY A 113 -15.44 5.71 -14.44
CA GLY A 113 -16.18 6.02 -13.21
C GLY A 113 -15.35 6.73 -12.13
N VAL A 114 -14.01 6.61 -12.14
CA VAL A 114 -13.15 7.21 -11.08
C VAL A 114 -13.40 8.70 -10.92
N LEU A 115 -13.41 9.47 -12.00
CA LEU A 115 -13.71 10.91 -11.94
C LEU A 115 -15.21 11.20 -11.83
N ARG A 116 -15.98 10.69 -12.78
CA ARG A 116 -17.38 11.12 -12.97
C ARG A 116 -18.32 10.68 -11.86
N ASN A 117 -17.99 9.59 -11.17
CA ASN A 117 -18.82 9.04 -10.10
C ASN A 117 -18.22 9.31 -8.70
N ALA A 118 -17.12 10.08 -8.61
CA ALA A 118 -16.37 10.28 -7.37
C ALA A 118 -17.22 10.89 -6.23
N LYS A 119 -18.21 11.71 -6.56
CA LYS A 119 -19.15 12.28 -5.57
C LYS A 119 -20.17 11.27 -5.03
N SER A 120 -20.34 10.10 -5.66
CA SER A 120 -21.31 9.10 -5.18
C SER A 120 -20.92 8.56 -3.81
N ASP A 121 -21.90 8.45 -2.90
CA ASP A 121 -21.70 7.86 -1.58
C ASP A 121 -21.29 6.38 -1.66
N LEU A 122 -21.76 5.66 -2.69
CA LEU A 122 -21.32 4.30 -2.95
C LEU A 122 -19.85 4.28 -3.41
N SER A 123 -19.42 5.23 -4.26
CA SER A 123 -18.01 5.33 -4.66
C SER A 123 -17.12 5.56 -3.45
N PHE A 124 -17.46 6.60 -2.68
CA PHE A 124 -16.75 7.01 -1.49
C PHE A 124 -16.65 5.89 -0.44
N SER A 125 -17.75 5.19 -0.15
CA SER A 125 -17.69 4.09 0.81
C SER A 125 -16.90 2.89 0.28
N MET A 126 -17.07 2.53 -1.00
CA MET A 126 -16.37 1.39 -1.58
C MET A 126 -14.86 1.60 -1.76
N GLU A 127 -14.37 2.85 -1.76
CA GLU A 127 -12.93 3.14 -1.64
C GLU A 127 -12.34 2.49 -0.37
N ARG A 128 -13.07 2.43 0.75
CA ARG A 128 -12.59 1.77 2.00
C ARG A 128 -12.57 0.23 1.93
N LEU A 129 -13.10 -0.34 0.86
CA LEU A 129 -13.05 -1.77 0.53
C LEU A 129 -12.19 -2.04 -0.72
N SER A 130 -11.49 -1.03 -1.23
CA SER A 130 -10.65 -1.12 -2.42
C SER A 130 -9.38 -0.26 -2.27
N VAL A 131 -9.49 1.04 -2.52
CA VAL A 131 -8.43 2.06 -2.59
C VAL A 131 -7.77 2.36 -1.22
N HIS A 132 -8.54 2.31 -0.14
CA HIS A 132 -8.11 2.56 1.23
C HIS A 132 -8.42 1.37 2.15
N PRO A 133 -7.81 0.19 1.90
CA PRO A 133 -8.23 -1.06 2.54
C PRO A 133 -7.73 -1.20 3.98
N GLU A 134 -6.86 -0.31 4.47
CA GLU A 134 -6.16 -0.50 5.76
C GLU A 134 -6.77 0.26 6.94
N SER A 135 -7.64 1.26 6.72
CA SER A 135 -8.19 2.10 7.81
C SER A 135 -9.55 1.61 8.35
N LEU A 136 -10.31 0.84 7.57
CA LEU A 136 -11.65 0.38 7.95
C LEU A 136 -11.62 -0.80 8.96
N ARG A 137 -12.51 -0.77 9.95
CA ARG A 137 -12.85 -1.94 10.78
C ARG A 137 -14.33 -1.97 11.16
N ARG A 138 -14.86 -3.15 11.45
CA ARG A 138 -16.22 -3.32 11.98
C ARG A 138 -16.25 -2.99 13.48
N VAL A 139 -17.27 -2.25 13.90
CA VAL A 139 -17.49 -1.90 15.31
C VAL A 139 -18.10 -3.11 16.02
N LYS A 140 -17.55 -3.50 17.18
CA LYS A 140 -18.12 -4.61 17.97
C LYS A 140 -19.46 -4.19 18.62
N PRO A 141 -20.41 -5.11 18.87
CA PRO A 141 -21.73 -4.77 19.43
C PRO A 141 -21.69 -3.93 20.72
N ASP A 142 -20.70 -4.20 21.57
CA ASP A 142 -20.58 -3.56 22.90
C ASP A 142 -19.49 -2.47 22.97
N GLU A 143 -18.82 -2.20 21.84
CA GLU A 143 -17.79 -1.16 21.78
C GLU A 143 -18.38 0.24 22.00
N ARG A 144 -17.66 1.11 22.71
CA ARG A 144 -18.05 2.51 22.81
C ARG A 144 -17.57 3.26 21.58
N VAL A 145 -18.50 3.81 20.79
CA VAL A 145 -18.19 4.71 19.66
C VAL A 145 -18.35 6.16 20.10
N ALA A 146 -17.31 6.99 19.89
CA ALA A 146 -17.32 8.40 20.25
C ALA A 146 -18.15 9.26 19.29
N LEU A 147 -18.10 8.98 17.98
CA LEU A 147 -18.95 9.62 16.99
C LEU A 147 -20.41 9.15 17.13
N ARG A 148 -21.32 10.11 17.40
CA ARG A 148 -22.76 9.87 17.57
C ARG A 148 -23.55 10.61 16.52
N VAL A 149 -24.56 9.92 15.97
CA VAL A 149 -25.55 10.47 15.04
C VAL A 149 -26.90 10.46 15.73
N ASP A 150 -27.67 11.56 15.59
CA ASP A 150 -29.03 11.63 16.10
C ASP A 150 -29.90 10.48 15.55
N ASP A 151 -30.72 9.88 16.41
CA ASP A 151 -31.51 8.69 16.06
C ASP A 151 -32.51 8.96 14.93
N LYS A 152 -33.06 10.18 14.82
CA LYS A 152 -33.98 10.52 13.72
C LYS A 152 -33.21 10.65 12.41
N ILE A 153 -32.03 11.26 12.43
CA ILE A 153 -31.14 11.35 11.26
C ILE A 153 -30.69 9.95 10.82
N ALA A 154 -30.20 9.14 11.75
CA ALA A 154 -29.77 7.77 11.46
C ALA A 154 -30.90 6.92 10.86
N ARG A 155 -32.14 7.06 11.35
CA ARG A 155 -33.29 6.33 10.79
C ARG A 155 -33.65 6.79 9.39
N LYS A 156 -33.53 8.08 9.09
CA LYS A 156 -33.77 8.60 7.73
C LYS A 156 -32.78 8.04 6.71
N ILE A 157 -31.51 7.88 7.11
CA ILE A 157 -30.45 7.36 6.22
C ILE A 157 -30.49 5.82 6.15
N THR A 158 -30.73 5.15 7.27
CA THR A 158 -30.42 3.71 7.42
C THR A 158 -31.62 2.83 7.73
N THR A 159 -32.81 3.39 7.98
CA THR A 159 -34.01 2.73 8.57
C THR A 159 -33.87 2.30 10.03
N LYS A 160 -32.67 2.39 10.63
CA LYS A 160 -32.35 1.99 12.00
C LYS A 160 -31.61 3.10 12.74
N THR A 161 -31.41 2.93 14.04
CA THR A 161 -30.50 3.80 14.81
C THR A 161 -29.07 3.34 14.64
N GLN A 162 -28.10 4.24 14.90
CA GLN A 162 -26.68 3.87 14.94
C GLN A 162 -26.44 2.70 15.91
N ARG A 163 -27.08 2.71 17.09
CA ARG A 163 -26.92 1.64 18.10
C ARG A 163 -27.50 0.30 17.62
N ALA A 164 -28.62 0.31 16.89
CA ALA A 164 -29.19 -0.92 16.32
C ALA A 164 -28.28 -1.50 15.23
N LEU A 165 -27.75 -0.66 14.32
CA LEU A 165 -26.75 -1.10 13.34
C LEU A 165 -25.54 -1.72 14.02
N GLN A 166 -25.02 -1.10 15.08
CA GLN A 166 -23.90 -1.63 15.84
C GLN A 166 -24.20 -3.00 16.47
N LYS A 167 -25.36 -3.14 17.13
CA LYS A 167 -25.76 -4.41 17.75
C LYS A 167 -25.92 -5.55 16.74
N GLU A 168 -26.34 -5.22 15.52
CA GLU A 168 -26.47 -6.17 14.41
C GLU A 168 -25.13 -6.38 13.65
N GLY A 169 -24.03 -5.82 14.15
CA GLY A 169 -22.73 -5.87 13.52
C GLY A 169 -22.67 -5.20 12.14
N ARG A 170 -23.60 -4.28 11.83
CA ARG A 170 -23.68 -3.57 10.55
C ARG A 170 -22.91 -2.26 10.54
N LEU A 171 -22.34 -1.80 11.66
CA LEU A 171 -21.63 -0.54 11.78
C LEU A 171 -20.11 -0.72 11.66
N PHE A 172 -19.45 0.17 10.93
CA PHE A 172 -18.02 0.20 10.70
C PHE A 172 -17.48 1.61 10.98
N ILE A 173 -16.19 1.70 11.23
CA ILE A 173 -15.51 2.95 11.54
C ILE A 173 -14.16 3.04 10.81
N VAL A 174 -13.86 4.25 10.35
CA VAL A 174 -12.51 4.74 10.06
C VAL A 174 -12.19 5.81 11.11
N ASP A 175 -11.03 5.72 11.75
CA ASP A 175 -10.64 6.59 12.85
C ASP A 175 -9.21 7.14 12.63
N HIS A 176 -9.15 8.38 12.14
CA HIS A 176 -7.92 9.15 11.95
C HIS A 176 -7.76 10.23 13.03
N SER A 177 -8.41 10.08 14.18
CA SER A 177 -8.39 11.09 15.25
C SER A 177 -6.98 11.39 15.78
N THR A 178 -6.04 10.44 15.67
CA THR A 178 -4.63 10.65 16.07
C THR A 178 -3.92 11.71 15.25
N LEU A 179 -4.41 12.04 14.05
CA LEU A 179 -3.85 13.11 13.23
C LEU A 179 -4.02 14.50 13.87
N ALA A 180 -4.90 14.65 14.87
CA ALA A 180 -5.03 15.87 15.65
C ALA A 180 -3.78 16.21 16.46
N ASN A 181 -2.88 15.24 16.67
CA ASN A 181 -1.60 15.45 17.34
C ASN A 181 -0.51 16.02 16.41
N LEU A 182 -0.77 16.06 15.10
CA LEU A 182 0.20 16.53 14.11
C LEU A 182 0.03 18.02 13.84
N THR A 183 1.16 18.70 13.62
CA THR A 183 1.21 20.13 13.34
C THR A 183 1.01 20.41 11.86
N LEU A 184 0.00 21.23 11.53
CA LEU A 184 -0.28 21.61 10.15
C LEU A 184 0.85 22.48 9.56
N THR A 185 1.16 22.24 8.29
CA THR A 185 2.01 23.13 7.49
C THR A 185 1.33 24.49 7.35
N LYS A 186 2.10 25.59 7.48
CA LYS A 186 1.55 26.94 7.42
C LYS A 186 0.78 27.18 6.11
N GLY A 187 -0.47 27.65 6.23
CA GLY A 187 -1.34 27.92 5.08
C GLY A 187 -1.98 26.68 4.46
N ARG A 188 -1.68 25.48 4.98
CA ARG A 188 -2.37 24.23 4.66
C ARG A 188 -3.30 23.86 5.81
N TYR A 189 -4.37 23.16 5.49
CA TYR A 189 -5.37 22.73 6.47
C TYR A 189 -5.73 21.28 6.25
N GLY A 190 -6.06 20.60 7.36
CA GLY A 190 -6.50 19.22 7.32
C GLY A 190 -7.34 18.84 8.54
N GLY A 191 -8.15 17.80 8.39
CA GLY A 191 -8.92 17.19 9.47
C GLY A 191 -8.16 16.07 10.19
N ALA A 192 -8.79 15.51 11.22
CA ALA A 192 -8.41 14.29 11.90
C ALA A 192 -9.66 13.41 12.03
N CYS A 193 -10.19 12.99 10.88
CA CYS A 193 -11.57 12.56 10.74
C CYS A 193 -11.85 11.24 11.48
N GLU A 194 -13.03 11.17 12.09
CA GLU A 194 -13.70 9.90 12.37
C GLU A 194 -14.89 9.77 11.43
N ALA A 195 -15.09 8.58 10.87
CA ALA A 195 -16.19 8.33 9.95
C ALA A 195 -16.89 7.00 10.25
N LEU A 196 -18.21 7.01 10.20
CA LEU A 196 -19.04 5.82 10.33
C LEU A 196 -19.54 5.39 8.96
N PHE A 197 -19.49 4.08 8.73
CA PHE A 197 -20.07 3.42 7.57
C PHE A 197 -20.98 2.28 8.03
N PHE A 198 -21.86 1.81 7.16
CA PHE A 198 -22.78 0.73 7.51
C PHE A 198 -23.17 -0.14 6.32
N ILE A 199 -23.58 -1.38 6.61
CA ILE A 199 -24.30 -2.21 5.64
C ILE A 199 -25.79 -1.87 5.74
N HIS A 200 -26.36 -1.33 4.67
CA HIS A 200 -27.76 -0.91 4.65
C HIS A 200 -28.71 -2.12 4.87
N PRO A 201 -29.66 -2.06 5.83
CA PRO A 201 -30.50 -3.21 6.20
C PRO A 201 -31.36 -3.79 5.06
N VAL A 202 -31.68 -2.98 4.04
CA VAL A 202 -32.49 -3.39 2.89
C VAL A 202 -31.61 -3.75 1.69
N SER A 203 -30.96 -2.77 1.04
CA SER A 203 -30.13 -3.02 -0.15
C SER A 203 -28.88 -3.88 0.07
N GLN A 204 -28.42 -4.03 1.32
CA GLN A 204 -27.14 -4.64 1.70
C GLN A 204 -25.89 -3.92 1.15
N ASP A 205 -26.04 -2.72 0.59
CA ASP A 205 -24.88 -1.94 0.14
C ASP A 205 -24.11 -1.40 1.34
N PHE A 206 -22.80 -1.29 1.18
CA PHE A 206 -21.93 -0.62 2.13
C PHE A 206 -21.95 0.88 1.83
N LEU A 207 -22.34 1.71 2.80
CA LEU A 207 -22.62 3.14 2.61
C LEU A 207 -22.06 3.98 3.77
N PRO A 208 -21.76 5.28 3.53
CA PRO A 208 -21.34 6.19 4.60
C PRO A 208 -22.54 6.64 5.45
N LEU A 209 -22.30 6.88 6.74
CA LEU A 209 -23.31 7.34 7.69
C LEU A 209 -23.02 8.75 8.21
N ALA A 210 -21.80 8.98 8.68
CA ALA A 210 -21.40 10.27 9.24
C ALA A 210 -19.90 10.49 9.22
N ILE A 211 -19.47 11.75 9.17
CA ILE A 211 -18.06 12.15 9.23
C ILE A 211 -17.94 13.31 10.23
N ARG A 212 -16.98 13.20 11.15
CA ARG A 212 -16.57 14.27 12.06
C ARG A 212 -15.14 14.68 11.72
N PRO A 213 -14.91 15.92 11.23
CA PRO A 213 -13.57 16.36 10.84
C PRO A 213 -12.57 16.48 11.99
N ASN A 214 -13.05 16.72 13.23
CA ASN A 214 -12.21 17.08 14.37
C ASN A 214 -11.31 18.31 14.05
N ASN A 215 -10.13 18.38 14.68
CA ASN A 215 -9.13 19.45 14.51
C ASN A 215 -9.71 20.88 14.64
N GLY A 216 -10.52 21.07 15.69
CA GLY A 216 -11.17 22.35 16.00
C GLY A 216 -12.49 22.61 15.26
N SER A 217 -12.93 21.76 14.34
CA SER A 217 -14.32 21.82 13.82
C SER A 217 -15.28 21.11 14.79
N PRO A 218 -16.38 21.76 15.22
CA PRO A 218 -17.37 21.14 16.11
C PRO A 218 -18.41 20.28 15.35
N LEU A 219 -18.28 20.18 14.03
CA LEU A 219 -19.35 19.70 13.17
C LEU A 219 -19.34 18.17 13.00
N VAL A 220 -20.53 17.63 12.78
CA VAL A 220 -20.76 16.26 12.29
C VAL A 220 -21.60 16.38 11.02
N TYR A 221 -21.09 15.79 9.95
CA TYR A 221 -21.74 15.76 8.63
C TYR A 221 -22.35 14.40 8.37
N THR A 222 -23.44 14.39 7.62
CA THR A 222 -24.16 13.20 7.16
C THR A 222 -24.60 13.37 5.71
N PRO A 223 -24.98 12.29 5.01
CA PRO A 223 -25.55 12.37 3.66
C PRO A 223 -26.80 13.25 3.50
N LEU A 224 -27.43 13.70 4.59
CA LEU A 224 -28.59 14.60 4.55
C LEU A 224 -28.23 16.10 4.63
N ASP A 225 -26.95 16.42 4.80
CA ASP A 225 -26.48 17.80 4.72
C ASP A 225 -26.42 18.29 3.27
N GLU A 226 -26.30 19.60 3.08
CA GLU A 226 -26.18 20.22 1.75
C GLU A 226 -25.01 19.61 0.95
N GLU A 227 -25.14 19.55 -0.38
CA GLU A 227 -24.22 18.81 -1.26
C GLU A 227 -22.75 19.15 -1.01
N ASN A 228 -22.44 20.45 -0.91
CA ASN A 228 -21.07 20.91 -0.70
C ASN A 228 -20.55 20.61 0.71
N ASP A 229 -21.39 20.72 1.74
CA ASP A 229 -21.00 20.37 3.10
C ASP A 229 -20.64 18.88 3.19
N TRP A 230 -21.50 18.02 2.64
CA TRP A 230 -21.27 16.59 2.62
C TRP A 230 -20.06 16.21 1.75
N THR A 231 -19.92 16.83 0.58
CA THR A 231 -18.78 16.58 -0.32
C THR A 231 -17.46 17.04 0.31
N LEU A 232 -17.42 18.19 0.99
CA LEU A 232 -16.22 18.64 1.71
C LEU A 232 -15.85 17.68 2.84
N ALA A 233 -16.83 17.16 3.58
CA ALA A 233 -16.57 16.16 4.62
C ALA A 233 -15.97 14.87 4.04
N LYS A 234 -16.45 14.43 2.85
CA LYS A 234 -15.86 13.30 2.12
C LYS A 234 -14.42 13.59 1.68
N ILE A 235 -14.17 14.75 1.09
CA ILE A 235 -12.82 15.20 0.71
C ILE A 235 -11.86 15.18 1.90
N LEU A 236 -12.30 15.67 3.06
CA LEU A 236 -11.50 15.66 4.28
C LEU A 236 -11.12 14.25 4.74
N LEU A 237 -12.07 13.31 4.70
CA LEU A 237 -11.77 11.92 5.03
C LEU A 237 -10.81 11.30 4.03
N ASN A 238 -11.02 11.51 2.73
CA ASN A 238 -10.15 10.99 1.67
C ASN A 238 -8.72 11.54 1.82
N MET A 239 -8.55 12.83 2.10
CA MET A 239 -7.23 13.42 2.40
C MET A 239 -6.57 12.77 3.64
N ASN A 240 -7.33 12.44 4.69
CA ASN A 240 -6.81 11.72 5.85
C ASN A 240 -6.46 10.26 5.53
N ASP A 241 -7.27 9.56 4.74
CA ASP A 241 -6.99 8.19 4.29
C ASP A 241 -5.73 8.13 3.43
N VAL A 242 -5.50 9.12 2.55
CA VAL A 242 -4.25 9.22 1.78
C VAL A 242 -3.06 9.37 2.72
N TRP A 243 -3.10 10.32 3.64
CA TRP A 243 -2.03 10.52 4.61
C TRP A 243 -1.75 9.26 5.42
N HIS A 244 -2.80 8.63 5.95
CA HIS A 244 -2.70 7.34 6.63
C HIS A 244 -1.99 6.30 5.76
N ASN A 245 -2.47 6.06 4.55
CA ASN A 245 -1.93 5.02 3.68
C ASN A 245 -0.47 5.27 3.29
N GLN A 246 -0.06 6.52 3.11
CA GLN A 246 1.32 6.83 2.74
C GLN A 246 2.32 6.54 3.88
N TRP A 247 1.96 6.81 5.12
CA TRP A 247 2.85 6.51 6.25
C TRP A 247 2.66 5.08 6.79
N TYR A 248 1.48 4.51 6.56
CA TYR A 248 1.18 3.11 6.80
C TYR A 248 2.02 2.21 5.89
N HIS A 249 2.06 2.44 4.56
CA HIS A 249 2.86 1.57 3.68
C HIS A 249 4.36 1.71 3.95
N LEU A 250 4.86 2.92 4.25
CA LEU A 250 6.26 3.10 4.67
C LEU A 250 6.61 2.18 5.85
N SER A 251 5.74 2.16 6.86
CA SER A 251 5.97 1.39 8.08
C SER A 251 5.68 -0.10 7.91
N ALA A 252 4.57 -0.46 7.27
CA ALA A 252 4.10 -1.84 7.14
C ALA A 252 4.84 -2.63 6.07
N VAL A 253 5.33 -1.96 5.02
CA VAL A 253 6.00 -2.59 3.89
C VAL A 253 7.50 -2.34 3.93
N HIS A 254 7.97 -1.10 3.78
CA HIS A 254 9.41 -0.82 3.63
C HIS A 254 10.19 -1.15 4.89
N VAL A 255 9.80 -0.56 6.04
CA VAL A 255 10.48 -0.80 7.33
C VAL A 255 10.47 -2.29 7.70
N THR A 256 9.32 -2.96 7.55
CA THR A 256 9.18 -4.40 7.77
C THR A 256 10.09 -5.23 6.86
N SER A 257 10.09 -4.95 5.55
CA SER A 257 10.90 -5.67 4.56
C SER A 257 12.39 -5.47 4.81
N ASP A 258 12.82 -4.28 5.23
CA ASP A 258 14.23 -4.01 5.55
C ASP A 258 14.74 -4.93 6.67
N LEU A 259 13.97 -5.11 7.76
CA LEU A 259 14.37 -6.00 8.86
C LEU A 259 14.54 -7.45 8.38
N VAL A 260 13.61 -7.89 7.53
CA VAL A 260 13.63 -9.22 6.96
C VAL A 260 14.81 -9.40 6.01
N TYR A 261 15.07 -8.40 5.16
CA TYR A 261 16.20 -8.40 4.23
C TYR A 261 17.54 -8.38 4.99
N MET A 262 17.66 -7.57 6.04
CA MET A 262 18.84 -7.48 6.89
C MET A 262 19.12 -8.78 7.65
N SER A 263 18.11 -9.36 8.30
CA SER A 263 18.25 -10.62 9.03
C SER A 263 18.62 -11.78 8.10
N ALA A 264 18.04 -11.82 6.91
CA ALA A 264 18.36 -12.82 5.89
C ALA A 264 19.78 -12.64 5.33
N THR A 265 20.20 -11.41 5.01
CA THR A 265 21.57 -11.09 4.55
C THR A 265 22.62 -11.58 5.55
N ARG A 266 22.32 -11.47 6.85
CA ARG A 266 23.24 -11.88 7.92
C ARG A 266 23.23 -13.38 8.23
N SER A 267 22.31 -14.13 7.64
CA SER A 267 22.05 -15.53 8.01
C SER A 267 22.32 -16.51 6.88
N PHE A 268 22.04 -16.12 5.64
CA PHE A 268 22.18 -16.98 4.48
C PHE A 268 23.52 -16.78 3.76
N SER A 269 23.97 -17.85 3.10
CA SER A 269 24.92 -17.75 2.01
C SER A 269 24.24 -17.18 0.76
N ASP A 270 25.02 -16.54 -0.12
CA ASP A 270 24.50 -16.04 -1.42
C ASP A 270 23.85 -17.13 -2.28
N MET A 271 24.20 -18.40 -2.00
CA MET A 271 23.72 -19.58 -2.71
C MET A 271 22.48 -20.23 -2.08
N HIS A 272 21.92 -19.65 -1.02
CA HIS A 272 20.76 -20.24 -0.36
C HIS A 272 19.48 -19.96 -1.16
N PRO A 273 18.66 -20.99 -1.50
CA PRO A 273 17.49 -20.81 -2.36
C PRO A 273 16.42 -19.89 -1.74
N VAL A 274 16.24 -19.92 -0.42
CA VAL A 274 15.32 -19.00 0.26
C VAL A 274 15.80 -17.56 0.12
N TRP A 275 17.12 -17.33 0.20
CA TRP A 275 17.68 -15.99 0.04
C TRP A 275 17.55 -15.47 -1.39
N GLY A 276 17.74 -16.34 -2.40
CA GLY A 276 17.47 -16.00 -3.80
C GLY A 276 16.03 -15.54 -4.03
N LEU A 277 15.05 -16.22 -3.43
CA LEU A 277 13.64 -15.84 -3.51
C LEU A 277 13.37 -14.47 -2.85
N MET A 278 13.87 -14.25 -1.63
CA MET A 278 13.68 -12.98 -0.92
C MET A 278 14.28 -11.80 -1.68
N ARG A 279 15.49 -11.94 -2.22
CA ARG A 279 16.12 -10.91 -3.06
C ARG A 279 15.35 -10.61 -4.33
N ARG A 280 14.68 -11.62 -4.91
CA ARG A 280 13.89 -11.42 -6.12
C ARG A 280 12.63 -10.60 -5.87
N VAL A 281 12.00 -10.75 -4.71
CA VAL A 281 10.79 -10.01 -4.35
C VAL A 281 11.15 -8.61 -3.82
N ALA A 282 12.14 -8.52 -2.93
CA ALA A 282 12.55 -7.29 -2.27
C ALA A 282 13.70 -6.56 -3.00
N VAL A 283 13.55 -6.38 -4.32
CA VAL A 283 14.50 -5.62 -5.14
C VAL A 283 14.63 -4.20 -4.57
N ASN A 284 15.87 -3.73 -4.42
CA ASN A 284 16.19 -2.38 -3.94
C ASN A 284 15.55 -1.98 -2.59
N SER A 285 15.28 -2.93 -1.68
CA SER A 285 14.59 -2.66 -0.39
C SER A 285 15.07 -1.38 0.33
N PHE A 286 16.39 -1.15 0.41
CA PHE A 286 16.97 -0.01 1.12
C PHE A 286 16.91 1.31 0.35
N ALA A 287 16.69 1.28 -0.97
CA ALA A 287 16.72 2.49 -1.79
C ALA A 287 15.58 3.46 -1.43
N TYR A 288 14.40 2.94 -1.12
CA TYR A 288 13.20 3.76 -0.94
C TYR A 288 13.28 4.69 0.27
N ARG A 289 13.86 4.26 1.39
CA ARG A 289 14.04 5.14 2.56
C ARG A 289 15.11 6.20 2.36
N VAL A 290 16.13 5.91 1.55
CA VAL A 290 17.11 6.90 1.11
C VAL A 290 16.41 7.92 0.22
N GLY A 291 15.73 7.48 -0.85
CA GLY A 291 15.00 8.37 -1.76
C GLY A 291 13.95 9.23 -1.06
N ALA A 292 13.17 8.64 -0.14
CA ALA A 292 12.21 9.39 0.68
C ALA A 292 12.89 10.47 1.53
N SER A 293 14.08 10.18 2.07
CA SER A 293 14.84 11.16 2.86
C SER A 293 15.48 12.25 2.02
N GLU A 294 15.82 11.98 0.75
CA GLU A 294 16.46 12.95 -0.13
C GLU A 294 15.45 13.89 -0.81
N THR A 295 14.23 13.41 -1.07
CA THR A 295 13.27 14.13 -1.93
C THR A 295 11.90 14.39 -1.31
N LEU A 296 11.44 13.53 -0.39
CA LEU A 296 10.08 13.58 0.12
C LEU A 296 10.00 14.30 1.47
N VAL A 297 10.64 13.74 2.51
CA VAL A 297 10.49 14.19 3.91
C VAL A 297 11.57 15.18 4.35
N ASN A 298 12.57 15.48 3.51
CA ASN A 298 13.53 16.52 3.80
C ASN A 298 12.85 17.89 3.93
N PRO A 299 13.44 18.84 4.69
CA PRO A 299 12.94 20.21 4.76
C PRO A 299 12.81 20.83 3.36
N GLY A 300 11.63 21.37 3.04
CA GLY A 300 11.29 21.89 1.71
C GLY A 300 11.09 20.81 0.63
N GLY A 301 11.03 19.53 1.00
CA GLY A 301 10.75 18.39 0.13
C GLY A 301 9.29 18.31 -0.33
N GLU A 302 8.98 17.27 -1.11
CA GLU A 302 7.67 17.14 -1.76
C GLU A 302 6.51 16.97 -0.77
N ILE A 303 6.73 16.38 0.40
CA ILE A 303 5.67 16.25 1.41
C ILE A 303 5.26 17.63 1.94
N GLU A 304 6.23 18.49 2.30
CA GLU A 304 5.95 19.82 2.83
C GLU A 304 5.27 20.73 1.79
N LYS A 305 5.64 20.60 0.51
CA LYS A 305 5.05 21.38 -0.58
C LYS A 305 3.58 21.04 -0.82
N ASN A 306 3.18 19.77 -0.70
CA ASN A 306 1.88 19.29 -1.16
C ASN A 306 0.87 18.96 -0.04
N PHE A 307 1.33 18.40 1.09
CA PHE A 307 0.44 17.85 2.12
C PHE A 307 0.07 18.86 3.22
N ALA A 308 -1.02 18.55 3.95
CA ALA A 308 -1.45 19.31 5.12
C ALA A 308 -0.43 19.29 6.28
N TRP A 309 0.45 18.29 6.30
CA TRP A 309 1.50 18.09 7.29
C TRP A 309 2.85 17.89 6.59
N ASN A 310 3.94 18.31 7.24
CA ASN A 310 5.28 18.27 6.65
C ASN A 310 6.02 16.94 6.88
N GLY A 311 7.25 16.85 6.38
CA GLY A 311 8.11 15.66 6.50
C GLY A 311 8.39 15.22 7.95
N ASP A 312 8.55 16.15 8.89
CA ASP A 312 8.75 15.80 10.30
C ASP A 312 7.51 15.11 10.89
N GLN A 313 6.31 15.62 10.58
CA GLN A 313 5.07 15.00 11.03
C GLN A 313 4.85 13.61 10.41
N ALA A 314 5.26 13.44 9.15
CA ALA A 314 5.24 12.16 8.46
C ALA A 314 6.12 11.10 9.14
N ILE A 315 7.34 11.48 9.51
CA ILE A 315 8.29 10.62 10.23
C ILE A 315 7.71 10.21 11.60
N ASP A 316 7.20 11.17 12.36
CA ASP A 316 6.66 10.89 13.69
C ASP A 316 5.38 10.05 13.62
N TYR A 317 4.53 10.27 12.63
CA TYR A 317 3.35 9.46 12.40
C TYR A 317 3.71 8.03 11.97
N SER A 318 4.73 7.85 11.13
CA SER A 318 5.26 6.52 10.78
C SER A 318 5.73 5.74 12.01
N LYS A 319 6.43 6.39 12.95
CA LYS A 319 6.84 5.77 14.21
C LYS A 319 5.65 5.39 15.09
N GLN A 320 4.56 6.17 15.06
CA GLN A 320 3.34 5.84 15.78
C GLN A 320 2.67 4.60 15.18
N LEU A 321 2.49 4.57 13.86
CA LEU A 321 1.91 3.44 13.12
C LEU A 321 2.72 2.15 13.32
N TRP A 322 4.06 2.25 13.29
CA TRP A 322 4.96 1.14 13.60
C TRP A 322 4.62 0.49 14.95
N LYS A 323 4.50 1.31 16.00
CA LYS A 323 4.22 0.84 17.36
C LYS A 323 2.79 0.35 17.56
N SER A 324 1.82 0.96 16.89
CA SER A 324 0.40 0.64 17.11
C SER A 324 -0.07 -0.58 16.33
N GLU A 325 0.37 -0.74 15.09
CA GLU A 325 -0.24 -1.75 14.21
C GLU A 325 0.66 -2.36 13.13
N CYS A 326 1.76 -1.72 12.71
CA CYS A 326 2.56 -2.25 11.60
C CYS A 326 3.60 -3.30 12.03
N ALA A 327 4.19 -3.19 13.23
CA ALA A 327 5.30 -4.04 13.65
C ALA A 327 4.99 -5.55 13.76
N PRO A 328 3.83 -6.00 14.29
CA PRO A 328 3.60 -7.43 14.51
C PRO A 328 3.48 -8.23 13.20
N TRP A 329 4.39 -9.18 12.97
CA TRP A 329 4.49 -9.97 11.74
C TRP A 329 3.30 -10.91 11.53
N GLN A 330 3.07 -11.89 12.41
CA GLN A 330 2.02 -12.89 12.22
C GLN A 330 0.61 -12.31 12.32
N ALA A 331 0.39 -11.33 13.20
CA ALA A 331 -0.88 -10.63 13.29
C ALA A 331 -1.22 -9.87 11.98
N ASN A 332 -0.24 -9.52 11.16
CA ASN A 332 -0.47 -8.79 9.90
C ASN A 332 -0.57 -9.68 8.65
N TYR A 333 -0.66 -11.00 8.81
CA TYR A 333 -1.06 -11.89 7.71
C TYR A 333 -2.43 -11.49 7.17
N LEU A 334 -2.60 -11.49 5.84
CA LEU A 334 -3.77 -10.95 5.13
C LEU A 334 -5.10 -11.35 5.79
N GLU A 335 -5.41 -12.64 5.86
CA GLU A 335 -6.68 -13.12 6.41
C GLU A 335 -6.79 -12.93 7.92
N THR A 336 -5.68 -13.08 8.65
CA THR A 336 -5.62 -12.83 10.09
C THR A 336 -5.99 -11.38 10.40
N LYS A 337 -5.42 -10.43 9.66
CA LYS A 337 -5.68 -8.99 9.82
C LYS A 337 -7.11 -8.64 9.44
N LEU A 338 -7.60 -9.11 8.30
CA LEU A 338 -8.97 -8.82 7.84
C LEU A 338 -10.03 -9.43 8.77
N THR A 339 -9.78 -10.63 9.31
CA THR A 339 -10.66 -11.27 10.31
C THR A 339 -10.65 -10.48 11.62
N ARG A 340 -9.47 -10.08 12.12
CA ARG A 340 -9.35 -9.25 13.34
C ARG A 340 -10.12 -7.92 13.20
N ARG A 341 -10.11 -7.32 12.01
CA ARG A 341 -10.86 -6.09 11.69
C ARG A 341 -12.36 -6.33 11.44
N GLY A 342 -12.82 -7.58 11.47
CA GLY A 342 -14.22 -7.97 11.26
C GLY A 342 -14.70 -7.80 9.80
N LEU A 343 -13.77 -7.73 8.84
CA LEU A 343 -14.11 -7.51 7.43
C LEU A 343 -14.43 -8.82 6.70
N ILE A 344 -13.79 -9.91 7.12
CA ILE A 344 -14.09 -11.28 6.68
C ILE A 344 -14.36 -12.17 7.90
N ASN A 345 -15.07 -13.28 7.69
CA ASN A 345 -15.33 -14.30 8.72
C ASN A 345 -15.85 -13.75 10.07
N CYS A 346 -16.61 -12.65 10.04
CA CYS A 346 -17.22 -12.05 11.22
C CYS A 346 -18.40 -12.90 11.71
N ASP A 347 -18.43 -13.22 12.99
CA ASP A 347 -19.44 -14.04 13.67
C ASP A 347 -20.59 -13.21 14.29
N TYR A 348 -20.44 -11.88 14.38
CA TYR A 348 -21.41 -10.97 15.00
C TYR A 348 -22.08 -10.00 14.02
N GLY A 349 -21.88 -10.14 12.71
CA GLY A 349 -22.45 -9.25 11.70
C GLY A 349 -22.53 -9.87 10.30
N PRO A 350 -23.31 -9.27 9.39
CA PRO A 350 -23.45 -9.79 8.04
C PRO A 350 -22.16 -9.62 7.23
N LYS A 351 -21.95 -10.52 6.27
CA LYS A 351 -20.88 -10.42 5.28
C LYS A 351 -21.07 -9.17 4.42
N LEU A 352 -19.96 -8.56 4.01
CA LEU A 352 -19.96 -7.54 2.96
C LEU A 352 -20.38 -8.21 1.64
N LYS A 353 -21.25 -7.54 0.88
CA LYS A 353 -21.71 -8.03 -0.44
C LYS A 353 -20.58 -8.08 -1.47
N SER A 354 -19.66 -7.14 -1.37
CA SER A 354 -18.45 -7.03 -2.20
C SER A 354 -17.30 -6.52 -1.34
N PHE A 355 -16.11 -7.10 -1.51
CA PHE A 355 -14.88 -6.58 -0.91
C PHE A 355 -13.74 -6.68 -1.95
N PRO A 356 -13.70 -5.75 -2.92
CA PRO A 356 -12.84 -5.86 -4.10
C PRO A 356 -11.36 -6.04 -3.77
N TYR A 357 -10.83 -5.30 -2.78
CA TYR A 357 -9.46 -5.48 -2.32
C TYR A 357 -9.17 -6.94 -1.94
N TYR A 358 -9.99 -7.54 -1.08
CA TYR A 358 -9.79 -8.91 -0.62
C TYR A 358 -9.98 -9.93 -1.74
N GLU A 359 -10.96 -9.72 -2.62
CA GLU A 359 -11.23 -10.60 -3.76
C GLU A 359 -10.03 -10.72 -4.69
N ASP A 360 -9.45 -9.59 -5.10
CA ASP A 360 -8.29 -9.57 -6.00
C ASP A 360 -7.00 -9.98 -5.27
N ALA A 361 -6.79 -9.46 -4.06
CA ALA A 361 -5.63 -9.82 -3.24
C ALA A 361 -5.58 -11.32 -2.96
N SER A 362 -6.73 -11.98 -2.76
CA SER A 362 -6.80 -13.42 -2.54
C SER A 362 -6.38 -14.24 -3.75
N VAL A 363 -6.71 -13.79 -4.98
CA VAL A 363 -6.28 -14.46 -6.21
C VAL A 363 -4.76 -14.38 -6.36
N ILE A 364 -4.20 -13.18 -6.17
CA ILE A 364 -2.75 -12.95 -6.29
C ILE A 364 -2.01 -13.69 -5.17
N PHE A 365 -2.48 -13.57 -3.93
CA PHE A 365 -1.88 -14.23 -2.78
C PHE A 365 -1.94 -15.75 -2.90
N GLY A 366 -3.05 -16.29 -3.41
CA GLY A 366 -3.19 -17.71 -3.72
C GLY A 366 -2.17 -18.18 -4.76
N ALA A 367 -1.94 -17.41 -5.82
CA ALA A 367 -0.91 -17.71 -6.82
C ALA A 367 0.51 -17.66 -6.23
N LEU A 368 0.83 -16.60 -5.47
CA LEU A 368 2.11 -16.46 -4.77
C LEU A 368 2.35 -17.63 -3.82
N ARG A 369 1.39 -17.94 -2.95
CA ARG A 369 1.48 -19.04 -1.99
C ARG A 369 1.62 -20.40 -2.68
N THR A 370 0.91 -20.63 -3.78
CA THR A 370 1.03 -21.86 -4.59
C THR A 370 2.45 -22.00 -5.16
N PHE A 371 2.98 -20.92 -5.74
CA PHE A 371 4.37 -20.90 -6.22
C PHE A 371 5.37 -21.16 -5.08
N ILE A 372 5.24 -20.44 -3.97
CA ILE A 372 6.16 -20.53 -2.83
C ILE A 372 6.12 -21.93 -2.21
N THR A 373 4.95 -22.56 -2.12
CA THR A 373 4.81 -23.95 -1.66
C THR A 373 5.59 -24.90 -2.56
N ALA A 374 5.37 -24.82 -3.88
CA ALA A 374 6.09 -25.64 -4.84
C ALA A 374 7.61 -25.34 -4.87
N TYR A 375 7.99 -24.10 -4.62
CA TYR A 375 9.39 -23.68 -4.48
C TYR A 375 10.03 -24.32 -3.26
N VAL A 376 9.40 -24.23 -2.08
CA VAL A 376 9.89 -24.86 -0.84
C VAL A 376 9.99 -26.38 -1.03
N ASP A 377 8.96 -27.02 -1.58
CA ASP A 377 8.97 -28.46 -1.87
C ASP A 377 10.05 -28.90 -2.88
N ALA A 378 10.49 -27.98 -3.74
CA ALA A 378 11.57 -28.24 -4.68
C ALA A 378 12.95 -28.33 -4.01
N TYR A 379 13.13 -27.75 -2.83
CA TYR A 379 14.40 -27.75 -2.09
C TYR A 379 14.36 -28.55 -0.78
N TYR A 380 13.19 -28.75 -0.17
CA TYR A 380 13.03 -29.45 1.10
C TYR A 380 12.06 -30.63 0.95
N SER A 381 12.56 -31.86 1.15
CA SER A 381 11.75 -33.07 1.01
C SER A 381 10.83 -33.34 2.21
N SER A 382 11.13 -32.80 3.39
CA SER A 382 10.38 -33.00 4.63
C SER A 382 10.57 -31.83 5.60
N ASP A 383 9.78 -31.82 6.68
CA ASP A 383 9.95 -30.90 7.81
C ASP A 383 11.29 -31.15 8.55
N ASP A 384 11.80 -32.39 8.57
CA ASP A 384 13.15 -32.66 9.08
C ASP A 384 14.24 -31.97 8.25
N ALA A 385 14.05 -31.82 6.94
CA ALA A 385 15.01 -31.08 6.11
C ALA A 385 15.03 -29.58 6.44
N ILE A 386 13.90 -29.02 6.90
CA ILE A 386 13.78 -27.63 7.36
C ILE A 386 14.57 -27.45 8.67
N THR A 387 14.36 -28.33 9.65
CA THR A 387 15.05 -28.24 10.95
C THR A 387 16.54 -28.58 10.86
N ALA A 388 16.95 -29.39 9.88
CA ALA A 388 18.35 -29.70 9.60
C ALA A 388 19.11 -28.55 8.91
N ASP A 389 18.43 -27.58 8.29
CA ASP A 389 19.05 -26.44 7.63
C ASP A 389 19.51 -25.39 8.65
N LYS A 390 20.82 -25.31 8.83
CA LYS A 390 21.44 -24.43 9.82
C LYS A 390 21.39 -22.95 9.43
N GLU A 391 21.34 -22.62 8.15
CA GLU A 391 21.22 -21.23 7.69
C GLU A 391 19.79 -20.74 7.90
N LEU A 392 18.80 -21.58 7.59
CA LEU A 392 17.39 -21.30 7.82
C LEU A 392 17.05 -21.14 9.30
N VAL A 393 17.47 -22.08 10.15
CA VAL A 393 17.27 -22.00 11.61
C VAL A 393 17.98 -20.77 12.18
N ALA A 394 19.20 -20.46 11.69
CA ALA A 394 19.91 -19.25 12.09
C ALA A 394 19.18 -17.98 11.67
N TRP A 395 18.55 -17.94 10.49
CA TRP A 395 17.76 -16.80 10.05
C TRP A 395 16.55 -16.54 10.93
N PHE A 396 15.76 -17.57 11.28
CA PHE A 396 14.62 -17.40 12.18
C PHE A 396 15.06 -16.87 13.55
N HIS A 397 16.17 -17.40 14.09
CA HIS A 397 16.74 -16.89 15.34
C HIS A 397 17.22 -15.43 15.19
N GLU A 398 17.93 -15.10 14.11
CA GLU A 398 18.41 -13.74 13.84
C GLU A 398 17.24 -12.75 13.71
N ALA A 399 16.21 -13.10 12.94
CA ALA A 399 15.02 -12.29 12.72
C ALA A 399 14.27 -12.02 14.03
N ALA A 400 14.03 -13.06 14.83
CA ALA A 400 13.28 -12.92 16.08
C ALA A 400 14.07 -12.29 17.24
N ARG A 401 15.41 -12.37 17.24
CA ARG A 401 16.22 -11.96 18.41
C ARG A 401 17.16 -10.78 18.16
N ALA A 402 17.80 -10.73 16.98
CA ALA A 402 18.79 -9.71 16.68
C ALA A 402 18.19 -8.55 15.88
N ALA A 403 17.34 -8.85 14.88
CA ALA A 403 16.52 -7.85 14.19
C ALA A 403 15.29 -7.43 14.99
N ASP A 404 14.93 -8.21 16.02
CA ASP A 404 13.79 -7.96 16.92
C ASP A 404 12.47 -7.73 16.16
N ILE A 405 12.20 -8.55 15.13
CA ILE A 405 10.95 -8.48 14.40
C ILE A 405 9.82 -8.95 15.33
N VAL A 406 8.94 -8.02 15.68
CA VAL A 406 7.83 -8.24 16.60
C VAL A 406 6.90 -9.32 16.05
N ASP A 407 6.50 -10.27 16.89
CA ASP A 407 5.56 -11.35 16.54
C ASP A 407 6.06 -12.23 15.35
N PHE A 408 7.37 -12.31 15.16
CA PHE A 408 8.00 -13.23 14.20
C PHE A 408 8.21 -14.62 14.84
N PRO A 409 8.02 -15.74 14.11
CA PRO A 409 8.26 -17.07 14.66
C PRO A 409 9.69 -17.23 15.20
N ALA A 410 9.83 -17.50 16.49
CA ALA A 410 11.14 -17.59 17.14
C ALA A 410 11.96 -18.83 16.75
N SER A 411 11.31 -19.81 16.11
CA SER A 411 11.90 -21.02 15.57
C SER A 411 11.12 -21.49 14.35
N ILE A 412 11.71 -22.40 13.59
CA ILE A 412 11.06 -23.04 12.44
C ILE A 412 11.16 -24.56 12.57
N SER A 413 10.04 -25.23 12.33
CA SER A 413 9.87 -26.67 12.49
C SER A 413 9.26 -27.36 11.27
N SER A 414 8.58 -26.61 10.39
CA SER A 414 7.88 -27.19 9.24
C SER A 414 8.02 -26.37 7.96
N LYS A 415 7.79 -27.02 6.82
CA LYS A 415 7.69 -26.36 5.51
C LYS A 415 6.53 -25.35 5.50
N ARG A 416 5.44 -25.65 6.19
CA ARG A 416 4.27 -24.78 6.29
C ARG A 416 4.64 -23.42 6.89
N GLU A 417 5.38 -23.40 7.99
CA GLU A 417 5.83 -22.16 8.63
C GLU A 417 6.73 -21.34 7.70
N LEU A 418 7.64 -21.99 6.96
CA LEU A 418 8.46 -21.31 5.95
C LEU A 418 7.60 -20.68 4.84
N VAL A 419 6.62 -21.44 4.32
CA VAL A 419 5.69 -20.97 3.30
C VAL A 419 4.87 -19.78 3.82
N ASP A 420 4.42 -19.81 5.08
CA ASP A 420 3.67 -18.73 5.70
C ASP A 420 4.49 -17.43 5.78
N VAL A 421 5.73 -17.50 6.27
CA VAL A 421 6.63 -16.34 6.36
C VAL A 421 6.96 -15.78 4.97
N LEU A 422 7.34 -16.62 4.01
CA LEU A 422 7.71 -16.16 2.67
C LEU A 422 6.51 -15.61 1.89
N SER A 423 5.34 -16.23 2.04
CA SER A 423 4.11 -15.73 1.42
C SER A 423 3.70 -14.38 1.99
N HIS A 424 3.84 -14.18 3.31
CA HIS A 424 3.56 -12.89 3.91
C HIS A 424 4.51 -11.80 3.40
N HIS A 425 5.82 -12.07 3.30
CA HIS A 425 6.76 -11.11 2.73
C HIS A 425 6.39 -10.73 1.29
N ALA A 426 6.04 -11.73 0.46
CA ALA A 426 5.57 -11.47 -0.90
C ALA A 426 4.24 -10.69 -0.94
N TYR A 427 3.33 -10.95 -0.02
CA TYR A 427 2.09 -10.17 0.11
C TYR A 427 2.35 -8.70 0.43
N LEU A 428 3.24 -8.41 1.39
CA LEU A 428 3.54 -7.02 1.77
C LEU A 428 4.03 -6.21 0.57
N ILE A 429 4.89 -6.83 -0.25
CA ILE A 429 5.53 -6.18 -1.39
C ILE A 429 4.61 -6.14 -2.61
N SER A 430 4.07 -7.28 -3.04
CA SER A 430 3.39 -7.39 -4.33
C SER A 430 1.92 -6.99 -4.28
N ILE A 431 1.31 -6.92 -3.09
CA ILE A 431 -0.13 -6.67 -2.93
C ILE A 431 -0.35 -5.43 -2.07
N LEU A 432 0.15 -5.42 -0.83
CA LEU A 432 -0.10 -4.31 0.09
C LEU A 432 0.52 -3.01 -0.44
N HIS A 433 1.79 -3.02 -0.85
CA HIS A 433 2.43 -1.86 -1.48
C HIS A 433 1.63 -1.35 -2.68
N GLY A 434 1.38 -2.22 -3.66
CA GLY A 434 0.68 -1.86 -4.91
C GLY A 434 -0.75 -1.37 -4.71
N SER A 435 -1.40 -1.71 -3.60
CA SER A 435 -2.74 -1.18 -3.26
C SER A 435 -2.71 0.23 -2.66
N LEU A 436 -1.63 0.61 -1.98
CA LEU A 436 -1.56 1.85 -1.19
C LEU A 436 -0.72 2.94 -1.85
N ASN A 437 0.19 2.56 -2.74
CA ASN A 437 1.18 3.41 -3.39
C ASN A 437 1.31 3.00 -4.88
N SER A 438 2.44 3.27 -5.53
CA SER A 438 2.69 3.04 -6.94
C SER A 438 1.52 3.52 -7.83
N ASN A 439 1.03 2.65 -8.72
CA ASN A 439 -0.09 2.91 -9.64
C ASN A 439 -1.39 3.32 -8.91
N SER A 440 -1.60 2.91 -7.66
CA SER A 440 -2.85 3.22 -6.94
C SER A 440 -3.06 4.73 -6.75
N LEU A 441 -1.97 5.48 -6.54
CA LEU A 441 -2.02 6.92 -6.25
C LEU A 441 -2.64 7.70 -7.40
N VAL A 442 -1.99 7.66 -8.57
CA VAL A 442 -2.41 8.48 -9.72
C VAL A 442 -3.71 8.00 -10.33
N HIS A 443 -4.04 6.71 -10.22
CA HIS A 443 -5.26 6.15 -10.80
C HIS A 443 -6.48 6.21 -9.87
N TYR A 444 -6.29 6.31 -8.54
CA TYR A 444 -7.39 6.23 -7.58
C TYR A 444 -7.21 7.18 -6.39
N SER A 445 -6.27 6.88 -5.49
CA SER A 445 -6.29 7.44 -4.14
C SER A 445 -5.87 8.90 -4.06
N ALA A 446 -5.30 9.48 -5.12
CA ALA A 446 -4.88 10.88 -5.16
C ALA A 446 -5.50 11.65 -6.34
N VAL A 447 -6.61 11.14 -6.88
CA VAL A 447 -7.32 11.77 -8.00
C VAL A 447 -8.12 12.98 -7.50
N LEU A 448 -7.78 14.16 -8.02
CA LEU A 448 -8.48 15.41 -7.79
C LEU A 448 -9.84 15.42 -8.51
N PRO A 449 -10.85 16.12 -7.96
CA PRO A 449 -10.80 16.97 -6.77
C PRO A 449 -11.16 16.27 -5.44
N MET A 450 -11.50 14.97 -5.45
CA MET A 450 -11.93 14.26 -4.23
C MET A 450 -10.79 13.94 -3.27
N HIS A 451 -9.55 13.86 -3.75
CA HIS A 451 -8.38 13.45 -2.98
C HIS A 451 -7.25 14.48 -3.01
N PRO A 452 -7.48 15.75 -2.61
CA PRO A 452 -6.40 16.71 -2.47
C PRO A 452 -5.50 16.33 -1.29
N PHE A 453 -4.21 16.62 -1.37
CA PHE A 453 -3.26 16.38 -0.29
C PHE A 453 -3.36 17.39 0.87
N SER A 454 -3.99 18.54 0.61
CA SER A 454 -4.30 19.54 1.63
C SER A 454 -5.54 20.35 1.25
N LEU A 455 -6.18 20.95 2.26
CA LEU A 455 -7.11 22.05 2.03
C LEU A 455 -6.38 23.40 2.13
N TYR A 456 -6.94 24.39 1.44
CA TYR A 456 -6.37 25.73 1.29
C TYR A 456 -7.14 26.80 2.09
N ARG A 457 -8.18 26.37 2.82
CA ARG A 457 -8.97 27.19 3.75
C ARG A 457 -9.18 26.47 5.08
N PRO A 458 -9.33 27.22 6.20
CA PRO A 458 -9.67 26.63 7.49
C PRO A 458 -10.94 25.80 7.44
N LEU A 459 -11.01 24.75 8.26
CA LEU A 459 -12.21 23.93 8.38
C LEU A 459 -13.42 24.79 8.81
N PRO A 460 -14.59 24.61 8.18
CA PRO A 460 -15.79 25.34 8.57
C PRO A 460 -16.15 25.14 10.05
N LYS A 461 -16.66 26.22 10.67
CA LYS A 461 -17.22 26.21 12.03
C LYS A 461 -18.74 26.06 12.04
N GLU A 462 -19.38 26.38 10.91
CA GLU A 462 -20.80 26.25 10.65
C GLU A 462 -21.00 25.58 9.30
N LYS A 463 -22.18 24.97 9.10
CA LYS A 463 -22.60 24.39 7.82
C LYS A 463 -23.06 25.51 6.87
N GLY A 464 -23.23 25.19 5.59
CA GLY A 464 -23.64 26.12 4.55
C GLY A 464 -22.50 26.52 3.61
N VAL A 465 -21.57 25.61 3.32
CA VAL A 465 -20.51 25.86 2.33
C VAL A 465 -21.13 26.10 0.95
N SER A 466 -20.97 27.31 0.42
CA SER A 466 -21.54 27.70 -0.88
C SER A 466 -20.73 27.19 -2.08
N SER A 467 -19.43 26.96 -1.92
CA SER A 467 -18.55 26.42 -2.96
C SER A 467 -17.38 25.65 -2.36
N LEU A 468 -16.99 24.55 -3.03
CA LEU A 468 -15.82 23.73 -2.69
C LEU A 468 -14.52 24.36 -3.17
N VAL A 469 -14.56 25.11 -4.27
CA VAL A 469 -13.37 25.64 -4.98
C VAL A 469 -12.38 26.36 -4.05
N PRO A 470 -12.80 27.23 -3.12
CA PRO A 470 -11.86 27.90 -2.23
C PRO A 470 -11.04 26.97 -1.34
N PHE A 471 -11.53 25.76 -1.06
CA PHE A 471 -10.84 24.78 -0.21
C PHE A 471 -9.85 23.92 -0.99
N LEU A 472 -10.01 23.80 -2.30
CA LEU A 472 -9.27 22.91 -3.18
C LEU A 472 -7.98 23.57 -3.72
N PRO A 473 -7.00 22.77 -4.20
CA PRO A 473 -5.77 23.31 -4.78
C PRO A 473 -6.02 24.14 -6.03
N ASP A 474 -5.28 25.23 -6.21
CA ASP A 474 -5.24 25.95 -7.48
C ASP A 474 -4.57 25.13 -8.60
N LEU A 475 -4.48 25.71 -9.79
CA LEU A 475 -3.93 25.00 -10.96
C LEU A 475 -2.48 24.57 -10.75
N GLU A 476 -1.64 25.44 -10.19
CA GLU A 476 -0.22 25.15 -9.97
C GLU A 476 -0.06 24.00 -8.98
N ALA A 477 -0.75 24.07 -7.84
CA ALA A 477 -0.68 23.01 -6.85
C ALA A 477 -1.36 21.71 -7.31
N SER A 478 -2.38 21.79 -8.16
CA SER A 478 -3.01 20.61 -8.78
C SER A 478 -2.04 19.88 -9.72
N ILE A 479 -1.33 20.62 -10.57
CA ILE A 479 -0.30 20.06 -11.46
C ILE A 479 0.82 19.45 -10.61
N GLN A 480 1.26 20.13 -9.56
CA GLN A 480 2.30 19.62 -8.67
C GLN A 480 1.90 18.32 -7.97
N GLN A 481 0.67 18.25 -7.43
CA GLN A 481 0.15 17.03 -6.83
C GLN A 481 0.13 15.88 -7.84
N ILE A 482 -0.36 16.12 -9.06
CA ILE A 482 -0.43 15.06 -10.09
C ILE A 482 0.96 14.63 -10.53
N ALA A 483 1.90 15.56 -10.71
CA ALA A 483 3.30 15.25 -11.03
C ALA A 483 3.95 14.37 -9.95
N LEU A 484 3.74 14.70 -8.67
CA LEU A 484 4.23 13.90 -7.56
C LEU A 484 3.68 12.47 -7.62
N VAL A 485 2.37 12.29 -7.81
CA VAL A 485 1.81 10.93 -7.85
C VAL A 485 2.10 10.15 -9.13
N ALA A 486 2.26 10.85 -10.25
CA ALA A 486 2.71 10.24 -11.50
C ALA A 486 4.16 9.74 -11.40
N SER A 487 4.98 10.32 -10.52
CA SER A 487 6.36 9.88 -10.28
C SER A 487 6.48 8.51 -9.59
N PHE A 488 5.39 8.05 -8.96
CA PHE A 488 5.28 6.70 -8.41
C PHE A 488 4.61 5.72 -9.38
N ASN A 489 4.14 6.16 -10.54
CA ASN A 489 3.45 5.28 -11.48
C ASN A 489 4.43 4.43 -12.28
N GLN A 490 4.26 3.11 -12.23
CA GLN A 490 5.20 2.14 -12.80
C GLN A 490 4.78 1.69 -14.21
N ALA A 491 4.43 2.63 -15.08
CA ALA A 491 4.03 2.33 -16.46
C ALA A 491 5.08 1.51 -17.26
N PRO A 492 6.41 1.75 -17.13
CA PRO A 492 7.42 0.96 -17.84
C PRO A 492 7.54 -0.51 -17.39
N ILE A 493 6.97 -0.89 -16.24
CA ILE A 493 7.03 -2.26 -15.71
C ILE A 493 6.17 -3.23 -16.52
N ALA A 494 5.24 -2.71 -17.34
CA ALA A 494 4.30 -3.51 -18.11
C ALA A 494 4.96 -4.69 -18.84
N ASP A 495 4.53 -5.91 -18.49
CA ASP A 495 5.00 -7.17 -19.06
C ASP A 495 6.52 -7.44 -18.97
N THR A 496 7.23 -6.70 -18.12
CA THR A 496 8.63 -6.99 -17.76
C THR A 496 8.70 -8.06 -16.68
N SER A 497 9.90 -8.57 -16.36
CA SER A 497 10.09 -9.51 -15.24
C SER A 497 9.68 -8.93 -13.89
N ASP A 498 9.67 -7.61 -13.73
CA ASP A 498 9.31 -6.92 -12.48
C ASP A 498 7.79 -6.71 -12.34
N SER A 499 7.01 -6.99 -13.39
CA SER A 499 5.55 -7.11 -13.29
C SER A 499 5.15 -8.32 -12.43
N LEU A 500 3.99 -8.21 -11.79
CA LEU A 500 3.44 -9.27 -10.94
C LEU A 500 3.31 -10.59 -11.69
N ARG A 501 2.93 -10.56 -12.98
CA ARG A 501 2.77 -11.73 -13.86
C ARG A 501 4.06 -12.49 -14.13
N PHE A 502 5.19 -11.80 -14.19
CA PHE A 502 6.49 -12.37 -14.54
C PHE A 502 7.51 -12.29 -13.41
N LEU A 503 7.05 -12.03 -12.19
CA LEU A 503 7.89 -11.90 -10.99
C LEU A 503 8.95 -13.00 -10.86
N PHE A 504 8.65 -14.25 -11.21
CA PHE A 504 9.59 -15.37 -11.09
C PHE A 504 10.25 -15.79 -12.42
N ASN A 505 10.12 -14.97 -13.46
CA ASN A 505 10.73 -15.14 -14.79
C ASN A 505 11.98 -14.27 -15.02
N ASP A 506 12.39 -13.50 -14.01
CA ASP A 506 13.66 -12.75 -14.07
C ASP A 506 14.83 -13.67 -14.43
N THR A 507 15.72 -13.18 -15.29
CA THR A 507 16.79 -13.99 -15.89
C THR A 507 17.79 -14.47 -14.85
N GLU A 508 18.19 -13.59 -13.92
CA GLU A 508 19.13 -13.94 -12.87
C GLU A 508 18.50 -14.96 -11.92
N PHE A 509 17.31 -14.68 -11.39
CA PHE A 509 16.59 -15.59 -10.51
C PHE A 509 16.36 -16.96 -11.18
N HIS A 510 15.84 -16.96 -12.41
CA HIS A 510 15.54 -18.18 -13.15
C HIS A 510 16.79 -19.05 -13.42
N SER A 511 17.95 -18.42 -13.62
CA SER A 511 19.21 -19.14 -13.85
C SER A 511 19.67 -19.95 -12.63
N HIS A 512 19.37 -19.49 -11.41
CA HIS A 512 19.86 -20.13 -10.19
C HIS A 512 18.90 -21.15 -9.58
N ILE A 513 17.63 -21.14 -9.98
CA ILE A 513 16.63 -22.07 -9.44
C ILE A 513 16.60 -23.41 -10.20
N ASN A 514 16.23 -24.48 -9.50
CA ASN A 514 16.15 -25.82 -10.08
C ASN A 514 14.95 -26.00 -11.03
N ASN A 515 14.92 -27.11 -11.77
CA ASN A 515 13.88 -27.37 -12.78
C ASN A 515 12.45 -27.40 -12.20
N LYS A 516 12.26 -27.93 -10.98
CA LYS A 516 10.94 -27.96 -10.33
C LYS A 516 10.44 -26.54 -10.04
N ALA A 517 11.32 -25.69 -9.52
CA ALA A 517 11.00 -24.28 -9.27
C ALA A 517 10.71 -23.51 -10.57
N ARG A 518 11.43 -23.79 -11.67
CA ARG A 518 11.14 -23.21 -13.00
C ARG A 518 9.77 -23.62 -13.53
N ILE A 519 9.38 -24.87 -13.32
CA ILE A 519 8.03 -25.35 -13.67
C ILE A 519 6.98 -24.60 -12.86
N ALA A 520 7.20 -24.44 -11.54
CA ALA A 520 6.31 -23.66 -10.69
C ALA A 520 6.17 -22.20 -11.14
N ALA A 521 7.27 -21.56 -11.55
CA ALA A 521 7.25 -20.18 -12.07
C ALA A 521 6.38 -20.06 -13.34
N LYS A 522 6.42 -21.05 -14.23
CA LYS A 522 5.54 -21.09 -15.42
C LYS A 522 4.06 -21.22 -15.04
N VAL A 523 3.75 -22.05 -14.04
CA VAL A 523 2.36 -22.21 -13.53
C VAL A 523 1.85 -20.92 -12.91
N TYR A 524 2.69 -20.24 -12.12
CA TYR A 524 2.41 -18.93 -11.54
C TYR A 524 2.07 -17.89 -12.62
N SER A 525 2.96 -17.74 -13.61
CA SER A 525 2.77 -16.76 -14.69
C SER A 525 1.52 -17.08 -15.55
N ALA A 526 1.24 -18.37 -15.79
CA ALA A 526 0.03 -18.78 -16.51
C ALA A 526 -1.26 -18.47 -15.72
N THR A 527 -1.23 -18.62 -14.40
CA THR A 527 -2.35 -18.29 -13.51
C THR A 527 -2.63 -16.79 -13.54
N LEU A 528 -1.60 -15.97 -13.35
CA LEU A 528 -1.75 -14.52 -13.39
C LEU A 528 -2.04 -13.96 -14.79
N SER A 529 -1.63 -14.66 -15.85
CA SER A 529 -2.04 -14.32 -17.22
C SER A 529 -3.56 -14.47 -17.42
N LYS A 530 -4.21 -15.43 -16.73
CA LYS A 530 -5.67 -15.56 -16.78
C LYS A 530 -6.33 -14.42 -16.02
N PHE A 531 -5.86 -14.16 -14.80
CA PHE A 531 -6.38 -13.08 -13.98
C PHE A 531 -6.21 -11.70 -14.64
N SER A 532 -5.07 -11.42 -15.28
CA SER A 532 -4.88 -10.20 -16.08
C SER A 532 -5.94 -10.01 -17.16
N LYS A 533 -6.33 -11.08 -17.86
CA LYS A 533 -7.42 -11.00 -18.85
C LYS A 533 -8.76 -10.67 -18.21
N GLU A 534 -9.03 -11.20 -17.02
CA GLU A 534 -10.24 -10.89 -16.26
C GLU A 534 -10.25 -9.42 -15.83
N VAL A 535 -9.15 -8.92 -15.26
CA VAL A 535 -9.00 -7.52 -14.82
C VAL A 535 -9.13 -6.56 -16.01
N LYS A 536 -8.43 -6.81 -17.12
CA LYS A 536 -8.52 -6.00 -18.36
C LYS A 536 -9.92 -6.02 -18.99
N GLY A 537 -10.70 -7.07 -18.74
CA GLY A 537 -12.08 -7.21 -19.22
C GLY A 537 -13.12 -6.47 -18.38
N ARG A 538 -12.74 -5.90 -17.22
CA ARG A 538 -13.67 -5.20 -16.34
C ARG A 538 -14.20 -3.93 -16.99
N LYS A 539 -15.49 -3.70 -16.76
CA LYS A 539 -16.25 -2.53 -17.22
C LYS A 539 -17.40 -2.29 -16.26
N LEU A 540 -17.93 -1.08 -16.26
CA LEU A 540 -19.18 -0.81 -15.57
C LEU A 540 -20.30 -1.63 -16.22
N GLY A 541 -21.03 -2.39 -15.42
CA GLY A 541 -22.18 -3.18 -15.83
C GLY A 541 -23.42 -2.32 -16.09
N PRO A 542 -24.56 -2.95 -16.44
CA PRO A 542 -25.83 -2.26 -16.65
C PRO A 542 -26.35 -1.51 -15.42
N ASP A 543 -25.96 -1.94 -14.22
CA ASP A 543 -26.23 -1.30 -12.93
C ASP A 543 -25.27 -0.14 -12.62
N GLY A 544 -24.39 0.22 -13.57
CA GLY A 544 -23.37 1.25 -13.40
C GLY A 544 -22.21 0.83 -12.51
N CYS A 545 -22.10 -0.45 -12.13
CA CYS A 545 -21.08 -0.93 -11.19
C CYS A 545 -20.12 -1.96 -11.79
N SER A 546 -18.89 -1.99 -11.28
CA SER A 546 -17.91 -3.06 -11.45
C SER A 546 -17.51 -3.55 -10.06
N GLN A 547 -17.67 -4.85 -9.78
CA GLN A 547 -17.46 -5.42 -8.44
C GLN A 547 -18.22 -4.68 -7.33
N GLY A 548 -19.45 -4.22 -7.62
CA GLY A 548 -20.26 -3.45 -6.67
C GLY A 548 -19.80 -2.02 -6.42
N MET A 549 -18.84 -1.51 -7.19
CA MET A 549 -18.34 -0.13 -7.13
C MET A 549 -18.76 0.65 -8.37
N PRO A 550 -19.09 1.94 -8.27
CA PRO A 550 -19.41 2.77 -9.43
C PRO A 550 -18.17 3.21 -10.23
N PHE A 551 -17.06 2.49 -10.13
CA PHE A 551 -15.85 2.70 -10.91
C PHE A 551 -15.19 1.36 -11.21
N VAL A 552 -14.43 1.30 -12.30
CA VAL A 552 -13.60 0.14 -12.64
C VAL A 552 -12.33 0.21 -11.81
N TRP A 553 -12.02 -0.87 -11.11
CA TRP A 553 -10.80 -1.01 -10.33
C TRP A 553 -9.91 -2.08 -10.96
N ASN A 554 -8.71 -1.66 -11.37
CA ASN A 554 -7.76 -2.48 -12.12
C ASN A 554 -6.31 -2.34 -11.64
N VAL A 555 -6.08 -1.78 -10.43
CA VAL A 555 -4.73 -1.56 -9.88
C VAL A 555 -3.89 -2.85 -9.81
N PHE A 556 -4.58 -4.00 -9.71
CA PHE A 556 -4.00 -5.33 -9.60
C PHE A 556 -3.96 -6.11 -10.92
N ASP A 557 -4.05 -5.46 -12.08
CA ASP A 557 -3.75 -6.12 -13.35
C ASP A 557 -2.32 -6.67 -13.32
N PRO A 558 -2.09 -8.00 -13.31
CA PRO A 558 -0.76 -8.55 -13.17
C PRO A 558 0.23 -8.19 -14.28
N SER A 559 -0.27 -7.74 -15.44
CA SER A 559 0.59 -7.25 -16.53
C SER A 559 1.27 -5.92 -16.19
N THR A 560 0.61 -5.03 -15.44
CA THR A 560 1.06 -3.66 -15.19
C THR A 560 1.36 -3.38 -13.72
N ALA A 561 0.78 -4.16 -12.80
CA ALA A 561 1.07 -4.08 -11.38
C ALA A 561 2.50 -4.55 -11.07
N PRO A 562 3.28 -3.83 -10.24
CA PRO A 562 4.57 -4.28 -9.77
C PRO A 562 4.47 -5.59 -8.97
N GLY A 563 5.34 -6.55 -9.28
CA GLY A 563 5.55 -7.74 -8.47
C GLY A 563 6.63 -7.56 -7.41
N ILE A 564 7.49 -6.57 -7.59
CA ILE A 564 8.59 -6.20 -6.69
C ILE A 564 8.22 -4.96 -5.87
N MET A 565 9.10 -4.59 -4.94
CA MET A 565 9.03 -3.29 -4.29
C MET A 565 9.48 -2.25 -5.33
N ALA A 566 8.51 -1.58 -5.95
CA ALA A 566 8.70 -0.48 -6.91
C ALA A 566 8.33 0.85 -6.24
N ALA A 567 8.67 1.99 -6.86
CA ALA A 567 8.30 3.30 -6.32
C ALA A 567 6.79 3.52 -6.33
#